data_AF-A0A2E2AGL8-F1
#
_entry.id   AF-A0A2E2AGL8-F1
#
_cell.length_a   1.000
_cell.length_b   1.000
_cell.length_c   1.000
_cell.angle_alpha   90.00
_cell.angle_beta   90.00
_cell.angle_gamma   90.00
#
_symmetry.space_group_name_H-M   'P 1'
#
loop_
_entity.id
_entity.type
_entity.pdbx_description
1 polymer ?
#
loop_
_entity_poly.entity_id
_entity_poly.type
_entity_poly.pdbx_seq_one_letter_code
_entity_poly.pdbx_strand_id
1 'polypeptide(L)'
;MQKSYTAPFYSGIKENGLVIINTPQDLLSDEDHKTLEDLNVKVLNHDATKLALEIGKTELSTNMAMIGACAGVTKIVTLDALDKALQDRFGKRYVASGGTATLDEAIKKKYAKKEMLLKANMDCITQSYKDSTVWAEKQDLKLVTV
;
A
#
# COMPACT_ATOMS: atom_id res chain seq x y z
N MET A 1 1.63 26.33 13.18
CA MET A 1 1.51 24.95 12.66
C MET A 1 0.73 25.01 11.36
N GLN A 2 1.36 24.65 10.25
CA GLN A 2 0.68 24.48 8.96
C GLN A 2 -0.29 23.30 9.06
N LYS A 3 -1.46 23.39 8.43
CA LYS A 3 -2.45 22.30 8.47
C LYS A 3 -1.99 21.18 7.54
N SER A 4 -2.25 19.92 7.91
CA SER A 4 -1.80 18.75 7.14
C SER A 4 -2.26 18.74 5.68
N TYR A 5 -3.42 19.35 5.38
CA TYR A 5 -3.97 19.47 4.02
C TYR A 5 -3.44 20.67 3.22
N THR A 6 -2.55 21.47 3.83
CA THR A 6 -1.89 22.62 3.19
C THR A 6 -0.38 22.45 3.09
N ALA A 7 0.17 21.40 3.71
CA ALA A 7 1.57 21.05 3.58
C ALA A 7 1.73 20.04 2.42
N PRO A 8 2.88 20.04 1.72
CA PRO A 8 3.19 18.95 0.79
C PRO A 8 3.07 17.61 1.50
N PHE A 9 2.58 16.58 0.81
CA PHE A 9 2.31 15.27 1.42
C PHE A 9 3.58 14.60 1.98
N TYR A 10 4.75 14.99 1.48
CA TYR A 10 6.07 14.54 1.92
C TYR A 10 6.69 15.43 3.01
N SER A 11 5.95 16.41 3.54
CA SER A 11 6.44 17.26 4.63
C SER A 11 6.82 16.41 5.84
N GLY A 12 8.08 16.51 6.28
CA GLY A 12 8.63 15.71 7.38
C GLY A 12 9.25 14.37 6.95
N ILE A 13 9.34 14.09 5.65
CA ILE A 13 10.13 12.95 5.18
C ILE A 13 11.61 13.15 5.51
N LYS A 14 12.27 12.06 5.90
CA LYS A 14 13.70 12.06 6.22
C LYS A 14 14.53 11.88 4.96
N GLU A 15 15.80 12.30 5.03
CA GLU A 15 16.79 11.95 4.01
C GLU A 15 16.86 10.42 3.80
N ASN A 16 17.07 10.00 2.55
CA ASN A 16 17.00 8.60 2.12
C ASN A 16 15.63 7.94 2.36
N GLY A 17 14.57 8.75 2.46
CA GLY A 17 13.21 8.29 2.66
C GLY A 17 12.61 7.61 1.43
N LEU A 18 11.37 7.15 1.58
CA LEU A 18 10.58 6.51 0.53
C LEU A 18 9.20 7.14 0.48
N VAL A 19 8.77 7.50 -0.72
CA VAL A 19 7.39 7.86 -1.04
C VAL A 19 6.81 6.79 -1.94
N ILE A 20 5.61 6.30 -1.62
CA ILE A 20 4.82 5.43 -2.50
C ILE A 20 3.50 6.13 -2.81
N ILE A 21 3.25 6.41 -4.08
CA ILE A 21 2.06 7.12 -4.54
C ILE A 21 1.19 6.14 -5.33
N ASN A 22 -0.10 6.06 -4.97
CA ASN A 22 -1.06 5.29 -5.74
C ASN A 22 -1.47 6.05 -7.01
N THR A 23 -0.69 5.91 -8.07
CA THR A 23 -0.91 6.59 -9.35
C THR A 23 -0.19 5.84 -10.48
N PRO A 24 -0.78 5.79 -11.69
CA PRO A 24 -0.09 5.33 -12.89
C PRO A 24 0.79 6.40 -13.55
N GLN A 25 0.70 7.66 -13.10
CA GLN A 25 1.32 8.82 -13.73
C GLN A 25 2.11 9.63 -12.71
N ASP A 26 3.06 10.41 -13.19
CA ASP A 26 3.75 11.38 -12.35
C ASP A 26 2.80 12.53 -11.97
N LEU A 27 2.67 12.77 -10.67
CA LEU A 27 1.81 13.81 -10.10
C LEU A 27 2.64 14.93 -9.44
N LEU A 28 3.96 14.77 -9.43
CA LEU A 28 4.88 15.70 -8.78
C LEU A 28 5.23 16.83 -9.74
N SER A 29 5.25 18.05 -9.19
CA SER A 29 5.81 19.20 -9.89
C SER A 29 7.35 19.15 -9.89
N ASP A 30 7.97 19.99 -10.72
CA ASP A 30 9.44 20.13 -10.75
C ASP A 30 10.01 20.53 -9.38
N GLU A 31 9.27 21.31 -8.59
CA GLU A 31 9.66 21.71 -7.23
C GLU A 31 9.59 20.54 -6.24
N ASP A 32 8.55 19.70 -6.36
CA ASP A 32 8.42 18.49 -5.56
C ASP A 32 9.58 17.52 -5.85
N HIS A 33 9.87 17.29 -7.14
CA HIS A 33 11.00 16.45 -7.57
C HIS A 33 12.32 16.96 -7.01
N LYS A 34 12.62 18.24 -7.19
CA LYS A 34 13.85 18.85 -6.67
C LYS A 34 13.98 18.64 -5.15
N THR A 35 12.91 18.89 -4.40
CA THR A 35 12.91 18.74 -2.94
C THR A 35 13.18 17.29 -2.51
N LEU A 36 12.57 16.32 -3.20
CA LEU A 36 12.72 14.90 -2.91
C LEU A 36 14.12 14.40 -3.32
N GLU A 37 14.65 14.87 -4.45
CA GLU A 37 16.01 14.58 -4.91
C GLU A 37 17.08 15.13 -3.97
N ASP A 38 16.93 16.37 -3.50
CA ASP A 38 17.84 17.01 -2.53
C ASP A 38 17.94 16.19 -1.22
N LEU A 39 16.84 15.51 -0.84
CA LEU A 39 16.79 14.61 0.32
C LEU A 39 17.14 13.15 -0.03
N ASN A 40 17.50 12.84 -1.27
CA ASN A 40 17.67 11.47 -1.79
C ASN A 40 16.47 10.54 -1.48
N VAL A 41 15.26 11.09 -1.47
CA VAL A 41 14.04 10.32 -1.31
C VAL A 41 13.73 9.59 -2.62
N LYS A 42 13.40 8.30 -2.52
CA LYS A 42 12.95 7.54 -3.69
C LYS A 42 11.44 7.58 -3.79
N VAL A 43 10.94 7.73 -5.02
CA VAL A 43 9.50 7.81 -5.31
C VAL A 43 9.09 6.60 -6.14
N LEU A 44 8.15 5.81 -5.62
CA LEU A 44 7.50 4.72 -6.33
C LEU A 44 6.06 5.12 -6.68
N ASN A 45 5.79 5.33 -7.96
CA ASN A 45 4.43 5.40 -8.48
C ASN A 45 3.92 3.98 -8.73
N HIS A 46 2.87 3.58 -8.01
CA HIS A 46 2.33 2.21 -8.06
C HIS A 46 0.81 2.25 -8.28
N ASP A 47 0.33 1.75 -9.42
CA ASP A 47 -1.11 1.70 -9.73
C ASP A 47 -1.83 0.57 -8.95
N ALA A 48 -1.96 0.80 -7.65
CA ALA A 48 -2.55 -0.14 -6.71
C ALA A 48 -4.04 -0.35 -6.96
N THR A 49 -4.75 0.68 -7.43
CA THR A 49 -6.19 0.60 -7.73
C THR A 49 -6.45 -0.34 -8.90
N LYS A 50 -5.68 -0.21 -9.99
CA LYS A 50 -5.78 -1.12 -11.13
C LYS A 50 -5.46 -2.56 -10.72
N LEU A 51 -4.38 -2.75 -9.97
CA LEU A 51 -3.99 -4.07 -9.47
C LEU A 51 -5.12 -4.70 -8.62
N ALA A 52 -5.73 -3.93 -7.73
CA ALA A 52 -6.86 -4.38 -6.91
C ALA A 52 -8.10 -4.75 -7.72
N LEU A 53 -8.40 -4.01 -8.79
CA LEU A 53 -9.48 -4.34 -9.73
C LEU A 53 -9.17 -5.62 -10.52
N GLU A 54 -7.94 -5.78 -11.00
CA GLU A 54 -7.55 -6.91 -11.84
C GLU A 54 -7.42 -8.21 -11.04
N ILE A 55 -6.87 -8.15 -9.83
CA ILE A 55 -6.58 -9.33 -9.00
C ILE A 55 -7.66 -9.53 -7.95
N GLY A 56 -7.90 -8.50 -7.14
CA GLY A 56 -8.88 -8.54 -6.05
C GLY A 56 -10.34 -8.51 -6.53
N LYS A 57 -10.58 -8.12 -7.79
CA LYS A 57 -11.91 -7.90 -8.38
C LYS A 57 -12.71 -6.82 -7.64
N THR A 58 -12.02 -5.94 -6.91
CA THR A 58 -12.63 -4.86 -6.14
C THR A 58 -11.62 -3.77 -5.82
N GLU A 59 -12.04 -2.51 -5.88
CA GLU A 59 -11.22 -1.37 -5.44
C GLU A 59 -10.96 -1.38 -3.93
N LEU A 60 -11.78 -2.13 -3.17
CA LEU A 60 -11.59 -2.27 -1.71
C LEU A 60 -10.24 -2.92 -1.34
N SER A 61 -9.57 -3.59 -2.29
CA SER A 61 -8.24 -4.21 -2.08
C SER A 61 -7.08 -3.27 -2.41
N THR A 62 -7.34 -2.00 -2.76
CA THR A 62 -6.30 -1.01 -3.11
C THR A 62 -5.31 -0.80 -1.96
N ASN A 63 -5.80 -0.74 -0.72
CA ASN A 63 -4.94 -0.64 0.46
C ASN A 63 -4.06 -1.89 0.66
N MET A 64 -4.55 -3.06 0.29
CA MET A 64 -3.81 -4.33 0.37
C MET A 64 -2.65 -4.33 -0.63
N ALA A 65 -2.90 -3.85 -1.85
CA ALA A 65 -1.84 -3.59 -2.82
C ALA A 65 -0.82 -2.58 -2.27
N MET A 66 -1.25 -1.44 -1.71
CA MET A 66 -0.31 -0.45 -1.14
C MET A 66 0.55 -1.00 0.02
N ILE A 67 -0.01 -1.85 0.90
CA ILE A 67 0.77 -2.53 1.94
C ILE A 67 1.76 -3.53 1.34
N GLY A 68 1.35 -4.27 0.30
CA GLY A 68 2.23 -5.13 -0.48
C GLY A 68 3.41 -4.36 -1.05
N ALA A 69 3.17 -3.21 -1.68
CA ALA A 69 4.21 -2.33 -2.21
C ALA A 69 5.18 -1.89 -1.11
N CYS A 70 4.66 -1.40 0.02
CA CYS A 70 5.47 -0.94 1.14
C CYS A 70 6.38 -2.06 1.68
N ALA A 71 5.83 -3.25 1.93
CA ALA A 71 6.61 -4.39 2.40
C ALA A 71 7.61 -4.90 1.34
N GLY A 72 7.24 -4.84 0.06
CA GLY A 72 8.11 -5.27 -1.03
C GLY A 72 9.32 -4.36 -1.23
N VAL A 73 9.15 -3.04 -1.08
CA VAL A 73 10.29 -2.10 -1.09
C VAL A 73 11.13 -2.20 0.17
N THR A 74 10.50 -2.17 1.35
CA THR A 74 11.22 -1.97 2.62
C THR A 74 11.74 -3.24 3.25
N LYS A 75 11.14 -4.39 2.94
CA LYS A 75 11.41 -5.69 3.59
C LYS A 75 11.26 -5.69 5.12
N ILE A 76 10.60 -4.68 5.69
CA ILE A 76 10.45 -4.53 7.14
C ILE A 76 9.57 -5.62 7.77
N VAL A 77 8.70 -6.25 6.98
CA VAL A 77 7.85 -7.38 7.38
C VAL A 77 7.83 -8.45 6.29
N THR A 78 7.59 -9.70 6.69
CA THR A 78 7.48 -10.84 5.77
C THR A 78 6.06 -11.01 5.23
N LEU A 79 5.93 -11.70 4.09
CA LEU A 79 4.60 -12.08 3.55
C LEU A 79 3.81 -12.97 4.53
N ASP A 80 4.48 -13.84 5.28
CA ASP A 80 3.84 -14.67 6.32
C ASP A 80 3.26 -13.81 7.46
N ALA A 81 3.99 -12.78 7.90
CA ALA A 81 3.49 -11.84 8.90
C ALA A 81 2.27 -11.05 8.38
N LEU A 82 2.28 -10.65 7.12
CA LEU A 82 1.15 -9.97 6.48
C LEU A 82 -0.08 -10.87 6.35
N ASP A 83 0.08 -12.14 5.95
CA ASP A 83 -1.03 -13.11 5.92
C ASP A 83 -1.61 -13.29 7.32
N LYS A 84 -0.79 -13.53 8.34
CA LYS A 84 -1.25 -13.64 9.73
C LYS A 84 -2.01 -12.40 10.21
N ALA A 85 -1.54 -11.20 9.88
CA ALA A 85 -2.23 -9.95 10.20
C ALA A 85 -3.58 -9.83 9.48
N LEU A 86 -3.65 -10.27 8.22
CA LEU A 86 -4.89 -10.32 7.45
C LEU A 86 -5.90 -11.32 8.06
N GLN A 87 -5.43 -12.50 8.45
CA GLN A 87 -6.23 -13.52 9.14
C GLN A 87 -6.71 -13.04 10.52
N ASP A 88 -5.91 -12.29 11.27
CA ASP A 88 -6.35 -11.80 12.57
C ASP A 88 -7.39 -10.68 12.42
N ARG A 89 -7.15 -9.73 11.49
CA ARG A 89 -8.05 -8.60 11.25
C ARG A 89 -9.39 -9.01 10.64
N PHE A 90 -9.36 -9.96 9.70
CA PHE A 90 -10.55 -10.34 8.95
C PHE A 90 -11.01 -11.75 9.24
N GLY A 91 -10.13 -12.70 9.60
CA GLY A 91 -10.43 -14.13 9.79
C GLY A 91 -11.17 -14.49 11.09
N LYS A 92 -11.02 -13.74 12.18
CA LYS A 92 -11.83 -13.90 13.41
C LYS A 92 -13.10 -13.03 13.36
N ARG A 93 -13.98 -13.13 14.37
CA ARG A 93 -15.27 -12.40 14.41
C ARG A 93 -15.06 -10.90 14.15
N TYR A 94 -15.79 -10.40 13.16
CA TYR A 94 -15.91 -9.01 12.71
C TYR A 94 -15.49 -7.97 13.75
N VAL A 95 -14.37 -7.28 13.50
CA VAL A 95 -14.00 -6.10 14.28
C VAL A 95 -14.92 -4.97 13.84
N ALA A 96 -16.01 -4.79 14.60
CA ALA A 96 -16.92 -3.66 14.48
C ALA A 96 -16.21 -2.38 14.96
N SER A 97 -15.60 -1.64 14.05
CA SER A 97 -15.49 -0.18 14.25
C SER A 97 -16.73 0.44 13.60
N GLY A 98 -17.31 1.49 14.18
CA GLY A 98 -18.68 1.96 13.85
C GLY A 98 -18.99 2.28 12.36
N GLY A 99 -18.00 2.25 11.46
CA GLY A 99 -18.18 2.34 10.01
C GLY A 99 -18.17 1.00 9.24
N THR A 100 -17.99 -0.14 9.90
CA THR A 100 -17.85 -1.46 9.23
C THR A 100 -19.16 -2.17 8.96
N ALA A 101 -20.28 -1.76 9.57
CA ALA A 101 -21.58 -2.39 9.32
C ALA A 101 -22.03 -2.28 7.85
N THR A 102 -21.72 -1.16 7.19
CA THR A 102 -21.95 -0.95 5.75
C THR A 102 -20.95 -1.72 4.89
N LEU A 103 -19.71 -1.87 5.35
CA LEU A 103 -18.69 -2.68 4.70
C LEU A 103 -19.09 -4.17 4.70
N ASP A 104 -19.70 -4.65 5.80
CA ASP A 104 -20.14 -6.03 5.95
C ASP A 104 -21.24 -6.40 4.95
N GLU A 105 -22.18 -5.50 4.67
CA GLU A 105 -23.20 -5.72 3.63
C GLU A 105 -22.60 -5.71 2.22
N ALA A 106 -21.68 -4.79 1.94
CA ALA A 106 -20.99 -4.73 0.64
C ALA A 106 -20.11 -5.96 0.39
N ILE A 107 -19.42 -6.45 1.43
CA ILE A 107 -18.59 -7.66 1.39
C ILE A 107 -19.47 -8.90 1.21
N LYS A 108 -20.56 -9.05 1.97
CA LYS A 108 -21.50 -10.18 1.82
C LYS A 108 -22.13 -10.25 0.43
N LYS A 109 -22.35 -9.10 -0.23
CA LYS A 109 -22.86 -9.03 -1.61
C LYS A 109 -21.81 -9.42 -2.66
N LYS A 110 -20.53 -9.05 -2.47
CA LYS A 110 -19.46 -9.30 -3.46
C LYS A 110 -18.73 -10.64 -3.27
N TYR A 111 -18.63 -11.15 -2.05
CA TYR A 111 -17.88 -12.38 -1.75
C TYR A 111 -18.78 -13.38 -1.03
N ALA A 112 -19.09 -14.48 -1.73
CA ALA A 112 -19.92 -15.56 -1.20
C ALA A 112 -19.28 -16.28 -0.01
N LYS A 113 -17.95 -16.20 0.13
CA LYS A 113 -17.17 -16.85 1.18
C LYS A 113 -16.04 -15.92 1.64
N LYS A 114 -15.88 -15.81 2.96
CA LYS A 114 -14.89 -14.97 3.64
C LYS A 114 -13.45 -15.32 3.21
N GLU A 115 -13.22 -16.59 2.95
CA GLU A 115 -11.96 -17.15 2.45
C GLU A 115 -11.59 -16.58 1.08
N MET A 116 -12.56 -16.25 0.23
CA MET A 116 -12.31 -15.62 -1.07
C MET A 116 -11.82 -14.18 -0.92
N LEU A 117 -12.36 -13.42 0.03
CA LEU A 117 -11.91 -12.06 0.32
C LEU A 117 -10.47 -12.07 0.86
N LEU A 118 -10.18 -12.97 1.81
CA LEU A 118 -8.84 -13.16 2.37
C LEU A 118 -7.84 -13.51 1.27
N LYS A 119 -8.20 -14.47 0.40
CA LYS A 119 -7.36 -14.86 -0.73
C LYS A 119 -7.13 -13.70 -1.70
N ALA A 120 -8.19 -13.01 -2.12
CA ALA A 120 -8.07 -11.86 -3.05
C ALA A 120 -7.18 -10.75 -2.49
N ASN A 121 -7.31 -10.43 -1.20
CA ASN A 121 -6.45 -9.46 -0.53
C ASN A 121 -5.00 -9.93 -0.48
N MET A 122 -4.75 -11.20 -0.16
CA MET A 122 -3.40 -11.75 -0.11
C MET A 122 -2.76 -11.86 -1.50
N ASP A 123 -3.54 -12.19 -2.54
CA ASP A 123 -3.09 -12.19 -3.93
C ASP A 123 -2.64 -10.77 -4.34
N CYS A 124 -3.39 -9.73 -3.96
CA CYS A 124 -3.03 -8.33 -4.22
C CYS A 124 -1.73 -7.93 -3.49
N ILE A 125 -1.61 -8.29 -2.19
CA ILE A 125 -0.39 -8.06 -1.41
C ILE A 125 0.81 -8.72 -2.10
N THR A 126 0.67 -9.98 -2.48
CA THR A 126 1.76 -10.79 -3.04
C THR A 126 2.23 -10.23 -4.38
N GLN A 127 1.30 -9.88 -5.27
CA GLN A 127 1.67 -9.31 -6.56
C GLN A 127 2.35 -7.95 -6.39
N SER A 128 1.77 -7.06 -5.59
CA SER A 128 2.36 -5.73 -5.35
C SER A 128 3.71 -5.81 -4.65
N TYR A 129 3.88 -6.75 -3.70
CA TYR A 129 5.17 -7.04 -3.07
C TYR A 129 6.21 -7.45 -4.11
N LYS A 130 5.87 -8.32 -5.05
CA LYS A 130 6.77 -8.74 -6.12
C LYS A 130 7.18 -7.57 -7.01
N ASP A 131 6.21 -6.79 -7.49
CA ASP A 131 6.47 -5.71 -8.43
C ASP A 131 7.34 -4.60 -7.80
N SER A 132 7.04 -4.25 -6.54
CA SER A 132 7.83 -3.29 -5.77
C SER A 132 9.21 -3.80 -5.38
N THR A 133 9.38 -5.12 -5.20
CA THR A 133 10.71 -5.73 -5.00
C THR A 133 11.57 -5.55 -6.25
N VAL A 134 11.02 -5.86 -7.43
CA VAL A 134 11.73 -5.71 -8.71
C VAL A 134 12.08 -4.25 -8.97
N TRP A 135 11.21 -3.32 -8.59
CA TRP A 135 11.52 -1.90 -8.66
C TRP A 135 12.68 -1.54 -7.70
N ALA A 136 12.60 -1.98 -6.44
CA ALA A 136 13.57 -1.70 -5.40
C ALA A 136 14.98 -2.21 -5.75
N GLU A 137 15.09 -3.40 -6.34
CA GLU A 137 16.36 -3.99 -6.81
C GLU A 137 17.06 -3.16 -7.89
N LYS A 138 16.32 -2.30 -8.60
CA LYS A 138 16.87 -1.40 -9.62
C LYS A 138 17.26 -0.03 -9.05
N GLN A 139 16.90 0.25 -7.80
CA GLN A 139 17.24 1.50 -7.14
C GLN A 139 18.43 1.31 -6.21
N ASP A 140 19.26 2.36 -6.05
CA ASP A 140 20.22 2.45 -4.94
C ASP A 140 19.47 2.87 -3.66
N LEU A 141 18.76 1.91 -3.04
CA LEU A 141 18.00 2.13 -1.81
C LEU A 141 18.94 2.13 -0.59
N LYS A 142 19.06 3.28 0.06
CA LYS A 142 19.74 3.44 1.36
C LYS A 142 18.73 3.53 2.50
N LEU A 143 17.73 2.66 2.46
CA LEU A 143 16.67 2.66 3.48
C LEU A 143 17.29 2.37 4.85
N VAL A 144 16.82 3.09 5.85
CA VAL A 144 17.23 2.89 7.23
C VAL A 144 16.85 1.46 7.65
N THR A 145 17.85 0.65 7.98
CA THR A 145 17.66 -0.65 8.63
C THR A 145 17.07 -0.41 10.03
N VAL A 146 15.95 -1.07 10.32
CA VAL A 146 15.25 -0.99 11.61
C VAL A 146 15.74 -2.09 12.55
#